data_AF-A0A8J8IXI9-F1
#
_entry.id   AF-A0A8J8IXI9-F1
#
_cell.length_a   1.000
_cell.length_b   1.000
_cell.length_c   1.000
_cell.angle_alpha   90.00
_cell.angle_beta   90.00
_cell.angle_gamma   90.00
#
_symmetry.space_group_name_H-M   'P 1'
#
loop_
_entity.id
_entity.type
_entity.pdbx_description
1 polymer ?
#
loop_
_entity_poly.entity_id
_entity_poly.type
_entity_poly.pdbx_seq_one_letter_code
_entity_poly.pdbx_strand_id
1 'polypeptide(L)'
;MGVPMRAPFIPGFFAAMGFMAVIVVLIALVIAGVFLMLGAKFAGIKDVTLGKSMIAVVGGGILALLMGWIPIIGWILGILMYIWVIKTVFNTDWGKATIAWLMTIVVEIIVMFAFMILLGISVAVF
;
A
#
# COMPACT_ATOMS: atom_id res chain seq x y z
N MET A 1 43.99 -20.62 14.34
CA MET A 1 43.30 -20.41 13.06
C MET A 1 41.84 -20.81 13.26
N GLY A 2 40.94 -19.83 13.40
CA GLY A 2 39.51 -20.10 13.57
C GLY A 2 38.87 -20.39 12.22
N VAL A 3 38.19 -21.54 12.10
CA VAL A 3 37.43 -21.87 10.89
C VAL A 3 36.30 -20.86 10.74
N PRO A 4 36.15 -20.16 9.59
CA PRO A 4 35.04 -19.23 9.41
C PRO A 4 33.73 -20.01 9.48
N MET A 5 32.93 -19.71 10.51
CA MET A 5 31.62 -20.31 10.74
C MET A 5 30.68 -19.82 9.63
N ARG A 6 30.54 -20.58 8.55
CA ARG A 6 29.54 -20.29 7.50
C ARG A 6 28.16 -20.48 8.14
N ALA A 7 27.35 -19.42 8.15
CA ALA A 7 25.99 -19.51 8.64
C ALA A 7 25.26 -20.66 7.92
N PRO A 8 24.60 -21.59 8.64
CA PRO A 8 23.90 -22.70 8.02
C PRO A 8 22.79 -22.15 7.12
N PHE A 9 22.91 -22.38 5.81
CA PHE A 9 21.82 -22.13 4.87
C PHE A 9 20.74 -23.18 5.15
N ILE A 10 19.60 -22.75 5.68
CA ILE A 10 18.44 -23.62 5.97
C ILE A 10 17.36 -23.31 4.93
N PRO A 11 17.25 -24.09 3.83
CA PRO A 11 16.29 -23.82 2.76
C PRO A 11 14.84 -23.68 3.25
N GLY A 12 14.45 -24.48 4.24
CA GLY A 12 13.11 -24.43 4.84
C GLY A 12 12.79 -23.10 5.54
N PHE A 13 13.79 -22.43 6.10
CA PHE A 13 13.62 -21.12 6.74
C PHE A 13 13.32 -20.03 5.70
N PHE A 14 14.08 -19.99 4.61
CA PHE A 14 13.84 -19.03 3.52
C PHE A 14 12.50 -19.26 2.82
N ALA A 15 12.10 -20.52 2.60
CA ALA A 15 10.80 -20.85 2.05
C ALA A 15 9.65 -20.39 2.97
N ALA A 16 9.78 -20.62 4.29
CA ALA A 16 8.80 -20.16 5.27
C ALA A 16 8.70 -18.63 5.33
N MET A 17 9.84 -17.92 5.28
CA MET A 17 9.86 -16.45 5.22
C MET A 17 9.18 -15.92 3.95
N GLY A 18 9.47 -16.51 2.79
CA GLY A 18 8.84 -16.13 1.53
C GLY A 18 7.33 -16.32 1.56
N PHE A 19 6.85 -17.45 2.10
CA PHE A 19 5.43 -17.71 2.26
C PHE A 19 4.75 -16.72 3.21
N MET A 20 5.38 -16.43 4.36
CA MET A 20 4.88 -15.42 5.30
C MET A 20 4.81 -14.02 4.68
N ALA A 21 5.79 -13.63 3.87
CA ALA A 21 5.78 -12.35 3.17
C ALA A 21 4.56 -12.22 2.25
N VAL A 22 4.20 -13.28 1.51
CA VAL A 22 3.01 -13.29 0.66
C VAL A 22 1.74 -13.10 1.48
N ILE A 23 1.60 -13.81 2.61
CA ILE A 23 0.44 -13.65 3.51
C ILE A 23 0.32 -12.22 4.02
N VAL A 24 1.43 -11.64 4.48
CA VAL A 24 1.45 -10.25 4.98
C VAL A 24 1.05 -9.28 3.89
N VAL A 25 1.54 -9.45 2.66
CA VAL A 25 1.15 -8.61 1.51
C VAL A 25 -0.34 -8.74 1.21
N LEU A 26 -0.90 -9.96 1.20
CA LEU A 26 -2.34 -10.16 0.96
C LEU A 26 -3.20 -9.48 2.03
N ILE A 27 -2.82 -9.59 3.31
CA ILE A 27 -3.51 -8.90 4.41
C ILE A 27 -3.39 -7.38 4.25
N ALA A 28 -2.20 -6.87 3.94
CA ALA A 28 -1.97 -5.45 3.73
C ALA A 28 -2.80 -4.89 2.57
N LEU A 29 -2.97 -5.64 1.47
CA LEU A 29 -3.82 -5.25 0.36
C LEU A 29 -5.29 -5.13 0.77
N VAL A 30 -5.80 -6.06 1.60
CA VAL A 30 -7.17 -5.99 2.13
C VAL A 30 -7.35 -4.75 2.99
N ILE A 31 -6.39 -4.51 3.89
CA ILE A 31 -6.39 -3.34 4.77
C ILE A 31 -6.36 -2.03 3.96
N ALA A 32 -5.48 -1.94 2.97
CA ALA A 32 -5.39 -0.80 2.06
C ALA A 32 -6.71 -0.57 1.30
N GLY A 33 -7.36 -1.64 0.83
CA GLY A 33 -8.67 -1.57 0.20
C GLY A 33 -9.76 -1.02 1.14
N VAL A 34 -9.74 -1.40 2.42
CA VAL A 34 -10.64 -0.84 3.43
C VAL A 34 -10.39 0.67 3.59
N PHE A 35 -9.13 1.10 3.67
CA PHE A 35 -8.81 2.52 3.83
C PHE A 35 -9.17 3.36 2.61
N LEU A 36 -8.90 2.86 1.40
CA LEU A 36 -9.35 3.52 0.19
C LEU A 36 -10.89 3.57 0.11
N MET A 37 -11.59 2.52 0.56
CA MET A 37 -13.06 2.52 0.66
C MET A 37 -13.55 3.64 1.59
N LEU A 38 -12.93 3.81 2.76
CA LEU A 38 -13.28 4.89 3.68
C LEU A 38 -12.97 6.25 3.07
N GLY A 39 -11.77 6.44 2.52
CA GLY A 39 -11.38 7.68 1.84
C GLY A 39 -12.33 8.05 0.69
N ALA A 40 -12.76 7.07 -0.10
CA ALA A 40 -13.73 7.25 -1.19
C ALA A 40 -15.12 7.65 -0.67
N LYS A 41 -15.59 7.04 0.43
CA LYS A 41 -16.85 7.44 1.08
C LYS A 41 -16.77 8.88 1.61
N PHE A 42 -15.66 9.25 2.26
CA PHE A 42 -15.42 10.61 2.74
C PHE A 42 -15.34 11.63 1.60
N ALA A 43 -14.77 11.25 0.45
CA ALA A 43 -14.71 12.07 -0.75
C ALA A 43 -16.07 12.24 -1.47
N GLY A 44 -17.14 11.62 -0.98
CA GLY A 44 -18.46 11.69 -1.58
C GLY A 44 -18.55 10.96 -2.93
N ILE A 45 -17.76 9.90 -3.11
CA ILE A 45 -17.86 8.98 -4.25
C ILE A 45 -19.08 8.07 -4.04
N LYS A 46 -19.86 7.85 -5.09
CA LYS A 46 -21.05 6.97 -5.08
C LYS A 46 -20.66 5.52 -5.39
N ASP A 47 -21.50 4.57 -4.99
CA ASP A 47 -21.34 3.14 -5.29
C ASP A 47 -20.00 2.55 -4.86
N VAL A 48 -19.52 3.00 -3.70
CA VAL A 48 -18.26 2.58 -3.10
C VAL A 48 -18.44 1.21 -2.44
N THR A 49 -17.67 0.23 -2.91
CA THR A 49 -17.64 -1.13 -2.37
C THR A 49 -16.21 -1.55 -2.08
N LEU A 50 -16.01 -2.49 -1.16
CA LEU A 50 -14.68 -3.03 -0.86
C LEU A 50 -14.03 -3.65 -2.11
N GLY A 51 -14.79 -4.37 -2.94
CA GLY A 51 -14.28 -4.96 -4.18
C GLY A 51 -13.71 -3.93 -5.15
N LYS A 52 -14.42 -2.82 -5.38
CA LYS A 52 -13.91 -1.71 -6.19
C LYS A 52 -12.64 -1.10 -5.57
N SER A 53 -12.62 -0.91 -4.26
CA SER A 53 -11.41 -0.40 -3.58
C SER A 53 -10.21 -1.33 -3.73
N MET A 54 -10.40 -2.65 -3.58
CA MET A 54 -9.34 -3.64 -3.77
C MET A 54 -8.77 -3.59 -5.19
N ILE A 55 -9.64 -3.54 -6.21
CA ILE A 55 -9.22 -3.41 -7.60
C ILE A 55 -8.45 -2.11 -7.81
N ALA A 56 -8.91 -1.01 -7.22
CA ALA A 56 -8.24 0.27 -7.34
C ALA A 56 -6.87 0.30 -6.64
N VAL A 57 -6.74 -0.35 -5.47
CA VAL A 57 -5.47 -0.46 -4.74
C VAL A 57 -4.47 -1.31 -5.53
N VAL A 58 -4.89 -2.49 -5.97
CA VAL A 58 -4.03 -3.42 -6.71
C VAL A 58 -3.64 -2.80 -8.06
N GLY A 59 -4.62 -2.33 -8.83
CA GLY A 59 -4.38 -1.71 -10.14
C GLY A 59 -3.57 -0.42 -10.03
N GLY A 60 -3.90 0.45 -9.08
CA GLY A 60 -3.19 1.69 -8.84
C GLY A 60 -1.75 1.46 -8.39
N GLY A 61 -1.55 0.52 -7.46
CA GLY A 61 -0.22 0.15 -6.97
C GLY A 61 0.67 -0.47 -8.06
N ILE A 62 0.12 -1.37 -8.89
CA ILE A 62 0.86 -1.96 -10.01
C ILE A 62 1.26 -0.88 -11.02
N LEU A 63 0.33 -0.02 -11.44
CA LEU A 63 0.65 1.04 -12.41
C LEU A 63 1.64 2.05 -11.82
N ALA A 64 1.49 2.42 -10.54
CA ALA A 64 2.45 3.31 -9.87
C ALA A 64 3.85 2.69 -9.81
N LEU A 65 3.95 1.40 -9.50
CA LEU A 65 5.22 0.67 -9.48
C LEU A 65 5.87 0.65 -10.87
N LEU A 66 5.09 0.40 -11.93
CA LEU A 66 5.61 0.43 -13.31
C LEU A 66 6.13 1.82 -13.69
N MET A 67 5.43 2.88 -13.31
CA MET A 67 5.89 4.26 -13.56
C MET A 67 7.16 4.60 -12.78
N GLY A 68 7.34 4.05 -11.57
CA GLY A 68 8.50 4.28 -10.72
C GLY A 68 9.86 3.89 -11.33
N TRP A 69 9.88 3.08 -12.40
CA TRP A 69 11.10 2.75 -13.15
C TRP A 69 11.66 3.94 -13.93
N ILE A 70 10.85 4.96 -14.19
CA ILE A 70 11.28 6.18 -14.90
C ILE A 70 11.92 7.13 -13.89
N PRO A 71 13.21 7.50 -14.03
CA PRO A 71 13.88 8.38 -13.08
C PRO A 71 13.18 9.74 -12.98
N ILE A 72 13.07 10.27 -11.75
CA ILE A 72 12.53 11.59 -11.41
C ILE A 72 11.03 11.72 -11.71
N ILE A 73 10.61 11.63 -12.98
CA ILE A 73 9.23 11.85 -13.42
C ILE A 73 8.30 10.66 -13.10
N GLY A 74 8.85 9.46 -12.94
CA GLY A 74 8.10 8.25 -12.64
C GLY A 74 7.29 8.31 -11.34
N TRP A 75 7.77 9.08 -10.36
CA TRP A 75 7.07 9.28 -9.09
C TRP A 75 5.77 10.07 -9.27
N ILE A 76 5.84 11.17 -10.05
CA ILE A 76 4.68 12.02 -10.36
C ILE A 76 3.71 11.22 -11.23
N LEU A 77 4.21 10.54 -12.26
CA LEU A 77 3.40 9.69 -13.12
C LEU A 77 2.74 8.56 -12.33
N GLY A 78 3.44 7.96 -11.37
CA GLY A 78 2.89 6.91 -10.53
C GLY A 78 1.69 7.39 -9.70
N ILE A 79 1.80 8.58 -9.10
CA ILE A 79 0.69 9.21 -8.37
C ILE A 79 -0.50 9.47 -9.32
N LEU A 80 -0.23 10.08 -10.48
CA LEU A 80 -1.29 10.37 -11.46
C LEU A 80 -1.98 9.12 -11.97
N MET A 81 -1.22 8.05 -12.24
CA MET A 81 -1.76 6.76 -12.66
C MET A 81 -2.58 6.11 -11.56
N TYR A 82 -2.14 6.19 -10.29
CA TYR A 82 -2.92 5.67 -9.17
C TYR A 82 -4.27 6.40 -9.06
N ILE A 83 -4.26 7.73 -9.09
CA ILE A 83 -5.48 8.56 -9.05
C ILE A 83 -6.37 8.25 -10.25
N TRP A 84 -5.78 8.07 -11.44
CA TRP A 84 -6.51 7.68 -12.64
C TRP A 84 -7.19 6.32 -12.49
N VAL A 85 -6.54 5.33 -11.84
CA VAL A 85 -7.18 4.04 -11.56
C VAL A 85 -8.37 4.22 -10.63
N ILE A 86 -8.23 4.97 -9.52
CA ILE A 86 -9.35 5.28 -8.62
C ILE A 86 -10.49 5.91 -9.41
N LYS A 87 -10.19 6.93 -10.21
CA LYS A 87 -11.16 7.60 -11.08
C LYS A 87 -11.90 6.61 -11.98
N THR A 88 -11.17 5.71 -12.62
CA THR A 88 -11.70 4.74 -13.59
C THR A 88 -12.55 3.66 -12.92
N VAL A 89 -12.07 3.10 -11.82
CA VAL A 89 -12.75 2.01 -11.10
C VAL A 89 -14.01 2.49 -10.38
N PHE A 90 -13.98 3.70 -9.81
CA PHE A 90 -15.13 4.29 -9.14
C PHE A 90 -16.04 5.09 -10.06
N ASN A 91 -15.68 5.26 -11.34
CA ASN A 91 -16.38 6.10 -12.30
C ASN A 91 -16.71 7.50 -11.72
N THR A 92 -15.67 8.20 -11.28
CA THR A 92 -15.79 9.49 -10.58
C THR A 92 -14.96 10.59 -11.25
N ASP A 93 -14.97 11.78 -10.66
CA ASP A 93 -14.22 12.95 -11.11
C ASP A 93 -12.80 12.95 -10.52
N TRP A 94 -11.87 13.61 -11.21
CA TRP A 94 -10.48 13.76 -10.74
C TRP A 94 -10.40 14.34 -9.33
N GLY A 95 -11.19 15.37 -9.01
CA GLY A 95 -11.18 16.00 -7.68
C GLY A 95 -11.53 15.01 -6.57
N LYS A 96 -12.59 14.22 -6.74
CA LYS A 96 -13.01 13.22 -5.75
C LYS A 96 -12.02 12.06 -5.65
N ALA A 97 -11.46 11.61 -6.77
CA ALA A 97 -10.43 10.57 -6.78
C ALA A 97 -9.15 11.03 -6.05
N THR A 98 -8.71 12.27 -6.28
CA THR A 98 -7.58 12.87 -5.57
C THR A 98 -7.86 13.01 -4.07
N ILE A 99 -9.06 13.45 -3.68
CA ILE A 99 -9.45 13.53 -2.26
C ILE A 99 -9.43 12.14 -1.64
N ALA A 100 -9.99 11.12 -2.30
CA ALA A 100 -9.99 9.74 -1.79
C ALA A 100 -8.56 9.21 -1.59
N TRP A 101 -7.66 9.49 -2.54
CA TRP A 101 -6.25 9.14 -2.44
C TRP A 101 -5.56 9.87 -1.26
N LEU A 102 -5.75 11.19 -1.13
CA LEU A 102 -5.22 11.98 -0.01
C LEU A 102 -5.73 11.48 1.35
N MET A 103 -7.02 11.15 1.45
CA MET A 103 -7.61 10.57 2.66
C MET A 103 -6.98 9.23 3.02
N THR A 104 -6.59 8.43 2.02
CA THR A 104 -5.91 7.16 2.25
C THR A 104 -4.54 7.38 2.91
N ILE A 105 -3.78 8.39 2.46
CA ILE A 105 -2.50 8.78 3.07
C ILE A 105 -2.69 9.19 4.53
N VAL A 106 -3.70 10.02 4.82
CA VAL A 106 -3.99 10.45 6.20
C VAL A 106 -4.25 9.25 7.10
N VAL A 107 -5.08 8.30 6.63
CA VAL A 107 -5.40 7.11 7.41
C VAL A 107 -4.20 6.19 7.54
N GLU A 108 -3.40 6.02 6.49
CA GLU A 108 -2.17 5.23 6.53
C GLU A 108 -1.16 5.77 7.55
N ILE A 109 -0.99 7.10 7.62
CA ILE A 109 -0.18 7.76 8.65
C ILE A 109 -0.70 7.46 10.06
N ILE A 110 -2.02 7.59 10.29
CA ILE A 110 -2.64 7.30 11.60
C ILE A 110 -2.39 5.84 12.00
N VAL A 111 -2.57 4.92 11.06
CA VAL A 111 -2.39 3.48 11.27
C VAL A 111 -0.93 3.16 11.57
N MET A 112 0.00 3.77 10.83
CA MET A 112 1.43 3.64 11.07
C MET A 112 1.78 4.07 12.51
N PHE A 113 1.29 5.21 12.98
CA PHE A 113 1.47 5.64 14.38
C PHE A 113 0.83 4.69 15.39
N ALA A 114 -0.39 4.18 15.11
CA ALA A 114 -1.05 3.22 15.97
C ALA A 114 -0.22 1.93 16.12
N PHE A 115 0.34 1.41 15.02
CA PHE A 115 1.23 0.25 15.05
C PHE A 115 2.54 0.53 15.80
N MET A 116 3.15 1.69 15.60
CA MET A 116 4.36 2.06 16.34
C MET A 116 4.13 2.04 17.87
N ILE A 117 3.02 2.63 18.32
CA ILE A 117 2.64 2.63 19.74
C ILE A 117 2.41 1.20 20.25
N LEU A 118 1.65 0.39 19.51
CA LEU A 118 1.36 -1.01 19.87
C LEU A 118 2.62 -1.88 19.98
N LEU A 119 3.60 -1.63 19.12
CA LEU A 119 4.87 -2.37 19.09
C LEU A 119 5.93 -1.79 20.04
N GLY A 120 5.62 -0.73 20.79
CA GLY A 120 6.57 -0.07 21.70
C GLY A 120 7.76 0.57 20.98
N ILE A 121 7.65 0.82 19.67
CA ILE A 121 8.67 1.53 18.89
C ILE A 121 8.51 3.01 19.23
N SER A 122 9.47 3.57 19.97
CA SER A 122 9.41 4.98 20.34
C SER A 122 9.55 5.85 19.08
N VAL A 123 8.75 6.92 19.03
CA VAL A 123 8.78 7.91 17.93
C VAL A 123 10.15 8.64 17.87
N ALA A 124 11.00 8.47 18.88
CA ALA A 124 12.31 9.12 19.00
C ALA A 124 13.43 8.48 18.15
N VAL A 125 13.13 7.45 17.35
CA VAL A 125 14.12 6.73 16.50
C VAL A 125 14.18 7.30 15.07
N PHE A 126 13.38 8.33 14.76
CA PHE A 126 13.35 9.05 13.48
C PHE A 126 13.58 10.55 13.71
#